data_AF-A0A3N0GP55-F1
#
_entry.id   AF-A0A3N0GP55-F1
#
_cell.length_a   1.000
_cell.length_b   1.000
_cell.length_c   1.000
_cell.angle_alpha   90.00
_cell.angle_beta   90.00
_cell.angle_gamma   90.00
#
_symmetry.space_group_name_H-M   'P 1'
#
loop_
_entity.id
_entity.type
_entity.pdbx_description
1 polymer ?
#
loop_
_entity_poly.entity_id
_entity_poly.type
_entity_poly.pdbx_seq_one_letter_code
_entity_poly.pdbx_strand_id
1 'polypeptide(L)'
;MGPTGQQPRTVRVVTIGAFILARVDEDAFLAGLMVARCAPRRGPGEGPAAWAGSGSWSPQRVLALCTARRLLVESHRVSGRDATPCPCASAGSAYPPCHTLRAVALEWADHPDYRPEWRAHPVPLQAARSA
;
A
#
# COMPACT_ATOMS: atom_id res chain seq x y z
N MET A 1 -41.09 1.58 -30.63
CA MET A 1 -39.65 1.25 -30.69
C MET A 1 -38.88 2.44 -30.13
N GLY A 2 -38.50 2.40 -28.85
CA GLY A 2 -37.67 3.44 -28.23
C GLY A 2 -36.22 2.95 -28.17
N PRO A 3 -35.22 3.80 -28.44
CA PRO A 3 -33.82 3.37 -28.38
C PRO A 3 -33.47 3.11 -26.91
N THR A 4 -33.17 1.85 -26.59
CA THR A 4 -32.58 1.47 -25.32
C THR A 4 -31.14 2.01 -25.30
N GLY A 5 -30.98 3.25 -24.85
CA GLY A 5 -29.69 3.86 -24.60
C GLY A 5 -29.02 3.12 -23.44
N GLN A 6 -28.23 2.10 -23.79
CA GLN A 6 -27.39 1.39 -22.85
C GLN A 6 -26.32 2.38 -22.37
N GLN A 7 -26.51 2.93 -21.17
CA GLN A 7 -25.52 3.82 -20.59
C GLN A 7 -24.16 3.11 -20.54
N PRO A 8 -23.07 3.78 -20.96
CA PRO A 8 -21.75 3.22 -20.86
C PRO A 8 -21.47 2.93 -19.38
N ARG A 9 -21.22 1.67 -19.05
CA ARG A 9 -20.76 1.28 -17.72
C ARG A 9 -19.44 2.00 -17.49
N THR A 10 -19.45 3.00 -16.62
CA THR A 10 -18.24 3.69 -16.18
C THR A 10 -17.36 2.67 -15.46
N VAL A 11 -16.38 2.11 -16.17
CA VAL A 11 -15.37 1.26 -15.56
C VAL A 11 -14.57 2.14 -14.62
N ARG A 12 -14.77 1.98 -13.31
CA ARG A 12 -13.93 2.68 -12.32
C ARG A 12 -12.50 2.19 -12.52
N VAL A 13 -11.65 3.06 -13.07
CA VAL A 13 -10.21 2.79 -13.16
C VAL A 13 -9.68 2.79 -11.73
N VAL A 14 -9.42 1.59 -11.18
CA VAL A 14 -8.76 1.45 -9.87
C VAL A 14 -7.34 1.97 -10.02
N THR A 15 -6.97 2.97 -9.21
CA THR A 15 -5.60 3.48 -9.15
C THR A 15 -4.76 2.61 -8.23
N ILE A 16 -3.43 2.60 -8.42
CA ILE A 16 -2.52 1.84 -7.53
C ILE A 16 -2.67 2.28 -6.06
N GLY A 17 -2.94 3.57 -5.82
CA GLY A 17 -3.15 4.09 -4.46
C GLY A 17 -4.44 3.54 -3.85
N ALA A 18 -5.53 3.45 -4.62
CA ALA A 18 -6.76 2.82 -4.16
C ALA A 18 -6.57 1.32 -3.89
N PHE A 19 -5.80 0.63 -4.74
CA PHE A 19 -5.44 -0.78 -4.52
C PHE A 19 -4.65 -0.98 -3.22
N ILE A 20 -3.58 -0.19 -3.00
CA ILE A 20 -2.77 -0.27 -1.78
C ILE A 20 -3.62 -0.01 -0.54
N LEU A 21 -4.47 1.02 -0.56
CA LEU A 21 -5.33 1.33 0.59
C LEU A 21 -6.31 0.21 0.90
N ALA A 22 -6.93 -0.40 -0.11
CA ALA A 22 -7.83 -1.53 0.08
C ALA A 22 -7.12 -2.72 0.74
N ARG A 23 -5.90 -3.05 0.31
CA ARG A 23 -5.11 -4.14 0.90
C ARG A 23 -4.60 -3.82 2.31
N VAL A 24 -4.22 -2.57 2.56
CA VAL A 24 -3.84 -2.09 3.90
C VAL A 24 -5.01 -2.19 4.87
N ASP A 25 -6.24 -1.92 4.44
CA ASP A 25 -7.43 -2.06 5.29
C ASP A 25 -7.74 -3.53 5.60
N GLU A 26 -7.55 -4.42 4.64
CA GLU A 26 -7.65 -5.88 4.83
C GLU A 26 -6.63 -6.41 5.84
N ASP A 27 -5.35 -6.06 5.67
CA ASP A 27 -4.27 -6.41 6.60
C ASP A 27 -4.53 -5.87 8.02
N ALA A 28 -4.97 -4.61 8.12
CA ALA A 28 -5.29 -3.98 9.40
C ALA A 28 -6.47 -4.67 10.09
N PHE A 29 -7.49 -5.06 9.34
CA PHE A 29 -8.63 -5.82 9.86
C PHE A 29 -8.19 -7.17 10.42
N LEU A 30 -7.42 -7.95 9.65
CA LEU A 30 -6.90 -9.25 10.07
C LEU A 30 -5.99 -9.15 11.29
N ALA A 31 -5.09 -8.17 11.32
CA ALA A 31 -4.24 -7.91 12.48
C ALA A 31 -5.06 -7.51 13.71
N GLY A 32 -6.10 -6.67 13.53
CA GLY A 32 -7.04 -6.28 14.59
C GLY A 32 -7.77 -7.47 15.19
N LEU A 33 -8.26 -8.40 14.36
CA LEU A 33 -8.88 -9.65 14.84
C LEU A 33 -7.92 -10.47 15.70
N MET A 34 -6.65 -10.57 15.32
CA MET A 34 -5.66 -11.31 16.11
C MET A 34 -5.32 -10.63 17.44
N VAL A 35 -5.23 -9.29 17.45
CA VAL A 35 -5.08 -8.55 18.71
C VAL A 35 -6.27 -8.82 19.64
N ALA A 36 -7.50 -8.72 19.12
CA ALA A 36 -8.71 -8.93 19.92
C ALA A 36 -8.82 -10.37 20.43
N ARG A 37 -8.46 -11.38 19.61
CA ARG A 37 -8.51 -12.79 19.99
C ARG A 37 -7.46 -13.16 21.05
N CYS A 38 -6.29 -12.50 21.03
CA CYS A 38 -5.20 -12.79 21.95
C CYS A 38 -5.17 -11.91 23.20
N ALA A 39 -5.86 -10.76 23.20
CA ALA A 39 -5.95 -9.87 24.34
C ALA A 39 -6.48 -10.54 25.64
N PRO A 40 -7.49 -11.43 25.61
CA PRO A 40 -8.02 -12.07 26.83
C PRO A 40 -7.09 -13.13 27.43
N ARG A 41 -6.08 -13.58 26.67
CA ARG A 41 -5.14 -14.63 27.10
C ARG A 41 -3.89 -14.08 27.78
N ARG A 42 -3.76 -12.74 27.84
CA ARG A 42 -2.58 -12.11 28.42
C ARG A 42 -2.71 -12.04 29.94
N GLY A 43 -1.82 -12.73 30.63
CA GLY A 43 -1.63 -12.53 32.07
C GLY A 43 -1.09 -11.12 32.36
N PRO A 44 -1.21 -10.66 33.62
CA PRO A 44 -0.54 -9.43 34.06
C PRO A 44 0.96 -9.53 33.77
N GLY A 45 1.50 -8.66 32.90
CA GLY A 45 2.92 -8.62 32.54
C GLY A 45 3.25 -9.02 31.09
N GLU A 46 2.31 -9.57 30.32
CA GLU A 46 2.53 -9.88 28.90
C GLU A 46 2.42 -8.63 28.02
N GLY A 47 3.52 -7.89 27.94
CA GLY A 47 3.65 -6.73 27.07
C GLY A 47 3.74 -7.09 25.57
N PRO A 48 3.78 -6.08 24.68
CA PRO A 48 4.00 -6.26 23.23
C PRO A 48 5.21 -7.14 22.87
N ALA A 49 6.19 -7.22 23.77
CA ALA A 49 7.39 -8.05 23.64
C ALA A 49 7.12 -9.57 23.61
N ALA A 50 5.93 -10.04 24.06
CA ALA A 50 5.59 -11.47 23.98
C ALA A 50 5.54 -12.00 22.53
N TRP A 51 5.33 -11.13 21.55
CA TRP A 51 5.37 -11.45 20.11
C TRP A 51 6.77 -11.38 19.50
N ALA A 52 7.76 -10.88 20.25
CA ALA A 52 9.12 -10.69 19.75
C ALA A 52 9.91 -12.00 19.68
N GLY A 53 9.48 -13.04 20.42
CA GLY A 53 10.19 -14.32 20.50
C GLY A 53 10.05 -15.23 19.27
N SER A 54 9.09 -14.97 18.38
CA SER A 54 8.77 -15.91 17.29
C SER A 54 9.50 -15.64 15.97
N GLY A 55 10.18 -14.49 15.79
CA GLY A 55 10.77 -14.10 14.49
C GLY A 55 9.77 -13.95 13.32
N SER A 56 8.54 -14.40 13.52
CA SER A 56 7.44 -14.47 12.58
C SER A 56 6.32 -13.55 13.07
N TRP A 57 5.89 -12.64 12.20
CA TRP A 57 4.58 -11.98 12.20
C TRP A 57 4.03 -11.50 13.58
N SER A 58 4.09 -10.18 13.82
CA SER A 58 3.46 -9.53 14.98
C SER A 58 2.25 -8.70 14.52
N PRO A 59 1.03 -8.90 15.08
CA PRO A 59 -0.14 -8.08 14.74
C PRO A 59 0.09 -6.59 14.94
N GLN A 60 0.80 -6.21 16.01
CA GLN A 60 1.13 -4.82 16.31
C GLN A 60 2.07 -4.23 15.25
N ARG A 61 3.06 -5.01 14.80
CA ARG A 61 3.94 -4.61 13.69
C ARG A 61 3.15 -4.42 12.40
N VAL A 62 2.20 -5.31 12.09
CA VAL A 62 1.34 -5.18 10.90
C VAL A 62 0.51 -3.89 10.97
N LEU A 63 -0.10 -3.58 12.13
CA LEU A 63 -0.86 -2.34 12.30
C LEU A 63 0.01 -1.09 12.12
N ALA A 64 1.24 -1.09 12.66
CA ALA A 64 2.19 0.00 12.45
C ALA A 64 2.57 0.16 10.97
N LEU A 65 2.81 -0.94 10.26
CA LEU A 65 3.07 -0.93 8.81
C LEU A 65 1.86 -0.40 8.02
N CYS A 66 0.64 -0.78 8.40
CA CYS A 66 -0.59 -0.25 7.80
C CYS A 66 -0.66 1.27 7.92
N THR A 67 -0.40 1.81 9.12
CA THR A 67 -0.34 3.27 9.34
C THR A 67 0.71 3.93 8.45
N ALA A 68 1.93 3.38 8.39
CA ALA A 68 3.00 3.91 7.56
C ALA A 68 2.62 3.93 6.06
N ARG A 69 1.98 2.86 5.56
CA ARG A 69 1.54 2.77 4.16
C ARG A 69 0.41 3.75 3.83
N ARG A 70 -0.53 3.99 4.76
CA ARG A 70 -1.56 5.04 4.58
C ARG A 70 -0.93 6.42 4.44
N LEU A 71 0.02 6.76 5.31
CA LEU A 71 0.77 8.02 5.25
C LEU A 71 1.56 8.14 3.94
N LEU A 72 2.14 7.03 3.47
CA LEU A 72 2.84 6.98 2.19
C LEU A 72 1.89 7.22 1.02
N VAL A 73 0.73 6.57 0.95
CA VAL A 73 -0.24 6.84 -0.12
C VAL A 73 -0.74 8.29 -0.07
N GLU A 74 -1.00 8.81 1.13
CA GLU A 74 -1.43 10.20 1.32
C GLU A 74 -0.39 11.22 0.84
N SER A 75 0.90 10.99 1.11
CA SER A 75 1.97 11.88 0.61
C SER A 75 2.07 11.90 -0.92
N HIS A 76 1.47 10.92 -1.60
CA HIS A 76 1.39 10.82 -3.06
C HIS A 76 0.02 11.24 -3.62
N ARG A 77 -0.94 11.65 -2.79
CA ARG A 77 -2.26 12.15 -3.24
C ARG A 77 -2.23 13.56 -3.82
N VAL A 78 -1.09 14.26 -3.77
CA VAL A 78 -0.96 15.58 -4.40
C VAL A 78 -1.01 15.41 -5.93
N SER A 79 -2.21 15.55 -6.50
CA SER A 79 -2.50 15.42 -7.93
C SER A 79 -3.32 16.63 -8.38
N GLY A 80 -2.63 17.68 -8.81
CA GLY A 80 -3.18 18.89 -9.43
C GLY A 80 -2.10 19.47 -10.36
N ARG A 81 -2.45 20.36 -11.31
CA ARG A 81 -1.47 20.97 -12.24
C ARG A 81 -0.33 21.72 -11.53
N ASP A 82 -0.58 22.12 -10.28
CA ASP A 82 0.37 22.85 -9.41
C ASP A 82 0.89 21.98 -8.25
N ALA A 83 0.63 20.66 -8.27
CA ALA A 83 1.18 19.75 -7.29
C ALA A 83 2.69 19.69 -7.48
N THR A 84 3.45 20.05 -6.43
CA THR A 84 4.86 19.69 -6.37
C THR A 84 4.96 18.19 -6.68
N PRO A 85 5.76 17.77 -7.69
CA PRO A 85 5.98 16.36 -7.95
C PRO A 85 6.32 15.68 -6.63
N CYS A 86 5.84 14.46 -6.40
CA CYS A 86 6.31 13.67 -5.25
C CYS A 86 7.83 13.84 -5.14
N PRO A 87 8.42 14.03 -3.94
CA PRO A 87 9.87 14.24 -3.80
C PRO A 87 10.71 13.18 -4.53
N CYS A 88 10.15 11.98 -4.70
CA CYS A 88 10.66 10.85 -5.46
C CYS A 88 10.70 11.02 -7.00
N ALA A 89 9.92 11.94 -7.56
CA ALA A 89 9.80 12.19 -9.01
C ALA A 89 10.98 13.00 -9.56
N SER A 90 11.83 13.55 -8.68
CA SER A 90 13.06 14.27 -9.04
C SER A 90 14.10 13.42 -9.80
N ALA A 91 13.94 12.08 -9.82
CA ALA A 91 14.84 11.13 -10.49
C ALA A 91 14.29 10.54 -11.80
N GLY A 92 13.47 11.28 -12.56
CA GLY A 92 13.13 10.92 -13.94
C GLY A 92 11.95 9.96 -14.14
N SER A 93 11.20 9.60 -13.10
CA SER A 93 9.91 8.89 -13.27
C SER A 93 8.78 9.92 -13.51
N ALA A 94 8.79 10.54 -14.70
CA ALA A 94 7.76 11.49 -15.11
C ALA A 94 6.37 10.85 -15.30
N TYR A 95 6.26 9.52 -15.16
CA TYR A 95 5.01 8.79 -15.37
C TYR A 95 4.38 8.33 -14.05
N PRO A 96 3.14 8.76 -13.73
CA PRO A 96 2.37 8.12 -12.68
C PRO A 96 2.05 6.66 -13.06
N PRO A 97 2.01 5.74 -12.08
CA PRO A 97 2.31 5.96 -10.67
C PRO A 97 3.81 5.92 -10.35
N CYS A 98 4.19 6.71 -9.34
CA CYS A 98 5.50 6.76 -8.70
C CYS A 98 6.09 5.36 -8.40
N HIS A 99 7.41 5.22 -8.57
CA HIS A 99 8.18 4.01 -8.23
C HIS A 99 7.94 3.51 -6.80
N THR A 100 7.87 4.41 -5.80
CA THR A 100 7.61 4.04 -4.40
C THR A 100 6.28 3.32 -4.23
N LEU A 101 5.20 3.79 -4.87
CA LEU A 101 3.90 3.12 -4.82
C LEU A 101 3.94 1.76 -5.54
N ARG A 102 4.66 1.67 -6.67
CA ARG A 102 4.88 0.39 -7.36
C ARG A 102 5.61 -0.62 -6.48
N ALA A 103 6.64 -0.18 -5.76
CA ALA A 103 7.40 -1.03 -4.85
C ALA A 103 6.53 -1.53 -3.68
N VAL A 104 5.69 -0.68 -3.10
CA VAL A 104 4.74 -1.09 -2.03
C VAL A 104 3.69 -2.07 -2.56
N ALA A 105 3.18 -1.85 -3.77
CA ALA A 105 2.19 -2.74 -4.37
C ALA A 105 2.72 -4.16 -4.63
N LEU A 106 4.04 -4.36 -4.73
CA LEU A 106 4.64 -5.69 -4.93
C LEU A 106 4.33 -6.67 -3.81
N GLU A 107 4.05 -6.19 -2.60
CA GLU A 107 3.64 -7.03 -1.47
C GLU A 107 2.39 -7.88 -1.78
N TRP A 108 1.57 -7.42 -2.71
CA TRP A 108 0.34 -8.07 -3.14
C TRP A 108 0.37 -8.42 -4.64
N ALA A 109 1.55 -8.72 -5.20
CA ALA A 109 1.70 -9.05 -6.62
C ALA A 109 0.91 -10.30 -7.06
N ASP A 110 0.63 -11.22 -6.14
CA ASP A 110 -0.15 -12.43 -6.38
C ASP A 110 -1.67 -12.23 -6.19
N HIS A 111 -2.10 -11.02 -5.80
CA HIS A 111 -3.51 -10.72 -5.60
C HIS A 111 -4.25 -10.59 -6.96
N PRO A 112 -5.47 -11.13 -7.14
CA PRO A 112 -6.18 -11.10 -8.42
C PRO A 112 -6.45 -9.69 -8.98
N ASP A 113 -6.68 -8.70 -8.10
CA ASP A 113 -6.83 -7.29 -8.50
C ASP A 113 -5.50 -6.57 -8.83
N TYR A 114 -4.35 -7.21 -8.58
CA TYR A 114 -3.06 -6.65 -8.92
C TYR A 114 -2.91 -6.57 -10.44
N ARG A 115 -2.45 -5.42 -10.94
CA ARG A 115 -2.24 -5.23 -12.37
C ARG A 115 -0.75 -5.27 -12.72
N PRO A 116 -0.32 -6.05 -13.74
CA PRO A 116 1.09 -6.17 -14.10
C PRO A 116 1.79 -4.84 -14.41
N GLU A 117 1.07 -3.84 -14.94
CA GLU A 117 1.62 -2.51 -15.20
C GLU A 117 2.03 -1.74 -13.93
N TRP A 118 1.62 -2.20 -12.75
CA TRP A 118 2.04 -1.65 -11.45
C TRP A 118 3.36 -2.24 -10.95
N ARG A 119 3.95 -3.21 -11.65
CA ARG A 119 5.24 -3.79 -11.28
C ARG A 119 6.31 -2.69 -11.25
N ALA A 120 7.09 -2.67 -10.16
CA ALA A 120 8.25 -1.79 -10.08
C ALA A 120 9.30 -2.27 -11.09
N HIS A 121 9.83 -1.34 -11.86
CA HIS A 121 10.99 -1.62 -12.71
C HIS A 121 12.26 -1.44 -11.87
N PRO A 122 13.27 -2.30 -12.02
CA PRO A 122 14.54 -2.13 -11.32
C PRO A 122 15.10 -0.74 -11.60
N VAL A 123 15.34 0.05 -10.56
CA VAL A 123 16.12 1.28 -10.70
C VAL A 123 17.59 0.85 -10.83
N PRO A 124 18.31 1.24 -11.89
CA PRO A 124 19.73 0.92 -12.01
C PRO A 124 20.48 1.47 -10.79
N LEU A 125 21.16 0.60 -10.04
CA LEU A 125 21.94 0.96 -8.84
C LEU A 125 23.13 1.91 -9.12
N GLN A 126 23.35 2.32 -10.38
CA GLN A 126 24.53 3.07 -10.82
C GLN A 126 24.47 4.59 -10.57
N ALA A 127 23.34 5.16 -10.16
CA ALA A 127 23.25 6.61 -9.90
C ALA A 127 23.61 7.05 -8.46
N ALA A 128 23.89 6.11 -7.54
CA ALA A 128 24.10 6.42 -6.12
C ALA A 128 25.58 6.62 -5.71
N ARG A 129 26.50 6.71 -6.67
CA ARG A 129 27.94 6.94 -6.43
C ARG A 129 28.41 8.24 -7.08
N SER A 130 27.86 9.37 -6.66
CA SER A 130 28.42 10.71 -6.90
C SER A 130 27.65 11.72 -6.04
N ALA A 131 27.96 11.75 -4.74
CA ALA A 131 27.65 12.85 -3.84
C ALA A 131 28.75 12.91 -2.78
#